data_AF-A0A1V6Z4L7-F1
#
_entry.id   AF-A0A1V6Z4L7-F1
#
_cell.length_a   1.000
_cell.length_b   1.000
_cell.length_c   1.000
_cell.angle_alpha   90.00
_cell.angle_beta   90.00
_cell.angle_gamma   90.00
#
_symmetry.space_group_name_H-M   'P 1'
#
loop_
_entity.id
_entity.type
_entity.pdbx_description
1 polymer ?
#
loop_
_entity_poly.entity_id
_entity_poly.type
_entity_poly.pdbx_seq_one_letter_code
_entity_poly.pdbx_strand_id
1 'polypeptide(L)'
;MSSSNVNPPVGESFPDSHSVSDSSDSSNEEGWEDVEPDEESQPVVGLFTDQIFPDARSMLKECKGKYNFDLLKIQKDLDLDFLDNIKLVNYVRTQVKKGNNTPDVSSKSNFEDDVYLKPVLEDDALLYSLDDLADEQGEDAVPATETNRQVLELQENLERLQNQFSEYRLAVQKSMDDQLSKEDDKLAESNPQPSAKAVDRLQDAEDGYFVSYAYNGIHESMLKDTIRTDAYRDFVYENKNVFKDKVVLDVGCGTGILSMFCAKAGAKKVIAVDNSNIIDRAKEIVHDNGLGDVITCIRGKIEEVTLPVEKVDIIISEWMGYGLLFEAMFDSVIYARDRYLAPNGLMAPSHATLRLAPYADPDFIASHISFWNNVYGFKMDSMLHKIYDEAVVRSTQPSTIVGGSQIFLTLPLHTITVEELSFLKEFQVTLNQDVDALDGWAIWFDIFFMPSRESVLPEDAIPSDMRKKGIVSFTTGPDGIETHWQQTILLIDHAKDQAKGGSQALKKGQVITGKIGYEKTEKGSRGVDISVQWESDSNEKGVQLWSLQ
;
A
#
# COMPACT_ATOMS: atom_id res chain seq x y z
N MET A 1 -14.37 54.24 -41.77
CA MET A 1 -15.14 55.06 -42.73
C MET A 1 -14.35 54.98 -44.04
N SER A 2 -14.78 54.31 -45.11
CA SER A 2 -16.13 54.17 -45.66
C SER A 2 -16.17 52.93 -46.57
N SER A 3 -17.28 52.19 -46.50
CA SER A 3 -17.63 51.05 -47.36
C SER A 3 -18.18 51.52 -48.70
N SER A 4 -18.00 50.74 -49.78
CA SER A 4 -19.12 50.39 -50.70
C SER A 4 -18.73 49.42 -51.81
N ASN A 5 -19.51 48.34 -51.88
CA ASN A 5 -19.64 47.31 -52.91
C ASN A 5 -20.13 47.85 -54.26
N VAL A 6 -19.80 47.15 -55.36
CA VAL A 6 -20.72 46.87 -56.48
C VAL A 6 -20.42 45.47 -57.06
N ASN A 7 -21.49 44.76 -57.45
CA ASN A 7 -21.64 43.31 -57.66
C ASN A 7 -21.88 42.98 -59.19
N PRO A 8 -22.28 41.75 -59.63
CA PRO A 8 -21.81 41.00 -60.82
C PRO A 8 -22.80 41.07 -62.04
N PRO A 9 -22.77 40.20 -63.10
CA PRO A 9 -23.40 38.84 -63.10
C PRO A 9 -22.80 37.77 -64.11
N VAL A 10 -22.79 36.46 -63.81
CA VAL A 10 -23.74 35.33 -64.13
C VAL A 10 -23.44 34.47 -65.39
N GLY A 11 -23.37 33.15 -65.18
CA GLY A 11 -23.91 32.08 -66.05
C GLY A 11 -22.88 31.09 -66.62
N GLU A 12 -23.02 29.77 -66.66
CA GLU A 12 -23.96 28.70 -66.20
C GLU A 12 -23.10 27.40 -66.32
N SER A 13 -23.09 26.40 -65.44
CA SER A 13 -24.11 25.34 -65.31
C SER A 13 -23.58 24.22 -64.39
N PHE A 14 -24.35 23.86 -63.36
CA PHE A 14 -24.38 22.57 -62.61
C PHE A 14 -25.32 21.60 -63.37
N PRO A 15 -25.47 20.27 -63.09
CA PRO A 15 -25.49 19.58 -61.77
C PRO A 15 -24.83 18.18 -61.81
N ASP A 16 -24.79 17.29 -60.82
CA ASP A 16 -25.10 17.21 -59.38
C ASP A 16 -24.52 15.83 -58.97
N SER A 17 -23.91 15.74 -57.80
CA SER A 17 -24.36 14.79 -56.77
C SER A 17 -23.60 15.04 -55.48
N HIS A 18 -24.27 15.80 -54.62
CA HIS A 18 -24.32 15.75 -53.16
C HIS A 18 -22.99 15.69 -52.36
N SER A 19 -22.51 16.76 -51.70
CA SER A 19 -23.13 17.60 -50.62
C SER A 19 -23.22 16.81 -49.30
N VAL A 20 -22.78 17.27 -48.12
CA VAL A 20 -22.05 18.44 -47.62
C VAL A 20 -21.49 18.00 -46.27
N SER A 21 -20.34 18.54 -45.90
CA SER A 21 -19.90 18.78 -44.52
C SER A 21 -20.96 19.55 -43.70
N ASP A 22 -21.02 19.37 -42.38
CA ASP A 22 -20.43 20.33 -41.42
C ASP A 22 -20.61 19.87 -39.96
N SER A 23 -19.64 20.32 -39.17
CA SER A 23 -19.48 20.36 -37.72
C SER A 23 -20.72 20.29 -36.81
N SER A 24 -20.61 19.52 -35.72
CA SER A 24 -20.48 20.03 -34.34
C SER A 24 -20.54 18.91 -33.29
N ASP A 25 -19.54 18.94 -32.40
CA ASP A 25 -19.55 18.64 -30.97
C ASP A 25 -20.70 17.80 -30.35
N SER A 26 -20.36 16.64 -29.79
CA SER A 26 -20.84 16.18 -28.46
C SER A 26 -20.28 14.80 -28.12
N SER A 27 -19.58 14.74 -26.98
CA SER A 27 -19.53 13.64 -26.01
C SER A 27 -19.79 12.22 -26.52
N ASN A 28 -18.76 11.37 -26.48
CA ASN A 28 -18.93 9.99 -26.03
C ASN A 28 -17.69 9.59 -25.22
N GLU A 29 -17.87 9.64 -23.91
CA GLU A 29 -17.14 8.81 -22.96
C GLU A 29 -17.37 7.35 -23.37
N GLU A 30 -16.32 6.65 -23.81
CA GLU A 30 -16.34 5.18 -23.84
C GLU A 30 -16.22 4.71 -22.39
N GLY A 31 -17.38 4.71 -21.73
CA GLY A 31 -17.62 3.97 -20.51
C GLY A 31 -17.50 2.47 -20.80
N TRP A 32 -16.96 1.77 -19.82
CA TRP A 32 -16.98 0.32 -19.67
C TRP A 32 -18.33 -0.23 -20.13
N GLU A 33 -18.37 -0.83 -21.33
CA GLU A 33 -19.53 -1.60 -21.77
C GLU A 33 -19.68 -2.80 -20.84
N ASP A 34 -20.86 -2.88 -20.24
CA ASP A 34 -21.32 -3.96 -19.39
C ASP A 34 -21.00 -5.32 -20.01
N VAL A 35 -20.19 -6.12 -19.31
CA VAL A 35 -20.01 -7.54 -19.59
C VAL A 35 -21.35 -8.21 -19.33
N GLU A 36 -22.13 -8.47 -20.38
CA GLU A 36 -23.20 -9.45 -20.35
C GLU A 36 -22.59 -10.80 -19.97
N PRO A 37 -23.17 -11.56 -19.00
CA PRO A 37 -22.65 -12.86 -18.64
C PRO A 37 -22.95 -13.85 -19.76
N ASP A 38 -21.96 -14.14 -20.59
CA ASP A 38 -21.99 -15.30 -21.48
C ASP A 38 -22.00 -16.58 -20.61
N GLU A 39 -23.16 -17.22 -20.45
CA GLU A 39 -23.24 -18.61 -20.02
C GLU A 39 -22.64 -19.50 -21.14
N GLU A 40 -21.32 -19.69 -21.13
CA GLU A 40 -20.67 -20.70 -21.96
C GLU A 40 -21.10 -22.10 -21.52
N SER A 41 -22.19 -22.60 -22.11
CA SER A 41 -22.63 -23.98 -21.88
C SER A 41 -21.66 -24.96 -22.56
N GLN A 42 -20.88 -25.71 -21.79
CA GLN A 42 -19.98 -26.75 -22.31
C GLN A 42 -20.72 -28.08 -22.55
N PRO A 43 -20.60 -28.70 -23.74
CA PRO A 43 -21.24 -29.97 -24.03
C PRO A 43 -20.58 -31.12 -23.24
N VAL A 44 -21.39 -32.02 -22.67
CA VAL A 44 -20.91 -33.13 -21.82
C VAL A 44 -21.33 -34.50 -22.35
N VAL A 45 -20.50 -35.52 -22.11
CA VAL A 45 -20.82 -36.93 -22.43
C VAL A 45 -21.64 -37.56 -21.32
N GLY A 46 -22.70 -38.30 -21.67
CA GLY A 46 -23.57 -39.00 -20.73
C GLY A 46 -22.86 -39.96 -19.77
N LEU A 47 -23.45 -40.16 -18.58
CA LEU A 47 -22.93 -41.12 -17.58
C LEU A 47 -23.18 -42.59 -17.99
N PHE A 48 -24.32 -42.86 -18.63
CA PHE A 48 -24.78 -44.22 -18.98
C PHE A 48 -24.74 -44.52 -20.49
N THR A 49 -24.41 -43.53 -21.31
CA THR A 49 -24.44 -43.60 -22.77
C THR A 49 -23.38 -42.70 -23.36
N ASP A 50 -22.82 -43.07 -24.52
CA ASP A 50 -21.87 -42.22 -25.28
C ASP A 50 -22.56 -41.03 -26.00
N GLN A 51 -23.78 -40.67 -25.61
CA GLN A 51 -24.51 -39.52 -26.15
C GLN A 51 -23.95 -38.21 -25.56
N ILE A 52 -23.80 -37.21 -26.43
CA ILE A 52 -23.36 -35.86 -26.05
C ILE A 52 -24.60 -35.01 -25.77
N PHE A 53 -24.59 -34.33 -24.63
CA PHE A 53 -25.62 -33.40 -24.18
C PHE A 53 -25.12 -31.96 -24.30
N PRO A 54 -26.01 -31.00 -24.56
CA PRO A 54 -25.65 -29.58 -24.68
C PRO A 54 -25.08 -29.01 -23.38
N ASP A 55 -25.51 -29.54 -22.23
CA ASP A 55 -25.11 -29.10 -20.90
C ASP A 55 -25.28 -30.25 -19.87
N ALA A 56 -24.65 -30.13 -18.71
CA ALA A 56 -24.72 -31.14 -17.66
C ALA A 56 -26.12 -31.31 -17.05
N ARG A 57 -26.97 -30.29 -17.02
CA ARG A 57 -28.34 -30.36 -16.47
C ARG A 57 -29.23 -31.23 -17.36
N SER A 58 -29.11 -31.07 -18.67
CA SER A 58 -29.79 -31.89 -19.69
C SER A 58 -29.42 -33.36 -19.55
N MET A 59 -28.14 -33.66 -19.29
CA MET A 59 -27.64 -35.02 -19.04
C MET A 59 -28.21 -35.61 -17.74
N LEU A 60 -28.21 -34.83 -16.64
CA LEU A 60 -28.76 -35.27 -15.34
C LEU A 60 -30.27 -35.56 -15.42
N LYS A 61 -31.02 -34.79 -16.21
CA LYS A 61 -32.45 -35.02 -16.43
C LYS A 61 -32.72 -36.35 -17.13
N GLU A 62 -31.91 -36.75 -18.11
CA GLU A 62 -32.03 -38.07 -18.74
C GLU A 62 -31.61 -39.20 -17.76
N CYS A 63 -30.53 -39.00 -17.00
CA CYS A 63 -30.09 -39.97 -15.99
C CYS A 63 -31.20 -40.27 -14.97
N LYS A 64 -31.89 -39.23 -14.48
CA LYS A 64 -33.02 -39.37 -13.57
C LYS A 64 -34.23 -40.02 -14.23
N GLY A 65 -34.57 -39.63 -15.46
CA GLY A 65 -35.77 -40.12 -16.15
C GLY A 65 -35.68 -41.56 -16.66
N LYS A 66 -34.50 -41.99 -17.15
CA LYS A 66 -34.32 -43.27 -17.86
C LYS A 66 -33.57 -44.31 -17.04
N TYR A 67 -32.65 -43.88 -16.18
CA TYR A 67 -31.81 -44.76 -15.37
C TYR A 67 -32.13 -44.67 -13.87
N ASN A 68 -33.10 -43.83 -13.49
CA ASN A 68 -33.45 -43.55 -12.08
C ASN A 68 -32.22 -43.17 -11.24
N PHE A 69 -31.25 -42.50 -11.87
CA PHE A 69 -29.99 -42.11 -11.27
C PHE A 69 -29.97 -40.59 -11.05
N ASP A 70 -29.97 -40.18 -9.78
CA ASP A 70 -30.02 -38.77 -9.37
C ASP A 70 -28.69 -38.40 -8.70
N LEU A 71 -27.76 -37.86 -9.49
CA LEU A 71 -26.39 -37.56 -9.04
C LEU A 71 -26.41 -36.57 -7.86
N LEU A 72 -27.10 -35.44 -8.00
CA LEU A 72 -27.17 -34.40 -6.96
C LEU A 72 -27.72 -34.92 -5.64
N LYS A 73 -28.73 -35.79 -5.70
CA LYS A 73 -29.27 -36.44 -4.49
C LYS A 73 -28.23 -37.36 -3.84
N ILE A 74 -27.50 -38.15 -4.62
CA ILE A 74 -26.47 -39.07 -4.09
C ILE A 74 -25.32 -38.28 -3.44
N GLN A 75 -24.90 -37.17 -4.06
CA GLN A 75 -23.87 -36.29 -3.51
C GLN A 75 -24.26 -35.75 -2.14
N LYS A 76 -25.52 -35.29 -2.00
CA LYS A 76 -26.06 -34.78 -0.75
C LYS A 76 -26.30 -35.87 0.29
N ASP A 77 -26.83 -37.03 -0.11
CA ASP A 77 -27.16 -38.12 0.80
C ASP A 77 -25.89 -38.79 1.37
N LEU A 78 -24.76 -38.73 0.65
CA LEU A 78 -23.48 -39.34 1.06
C LEU A 78 -22.41 -38.34 1.52
N ASP A 79 -22.71 -37.03 1.53
CA ASP A 79 -21.80 -35.95 1.93
C ASP A 79 -20.44 -36.03 1.20
N LEU A 80 -20.49 -36.06 -0.13
CA LEU A 80 -19.32 -36.27 -1.00
C LEU A 80 -18.53 -34.98 -1.23
N ASP A 81 -17.21 -35.04 -1.02
CA ASP A 81 -16.30 -33.96 -1.39
C ASP A 81 -15.99 -33.96 -2.91
N PHE A 82 -15.25 -32.96 -3.38
CA PHE A 82 -14.91 -32.83 -4.80
C PHE A 82 -14.22 -34.09 -5.38
N LEU A 83 -13.30 -34.70 -4.64
CA LEU A 83 -12.58 -35.89 -5.10
C LEU A 83 -13.49 -37.11 -5.10
N ASP A 84 -14.37 -37.23 -4.12
CA ASP A 84 -15.38 -38.28 -4.07
C ASP A 84 -16.37 -38.18 -5.24
N ASN A 85 -16.72 -36.95 -5.66
CA ASN A 85 -17.58 -36.71 -6.82
C ASN A 85 -16.93 -37.19 -8.13
N ILE A 86 -15.63 -36.92 -8.30
CA ILE A 86 -14.84 -37.46 -9.42
C ILE A 86 -14.83 -39.00 -9.38
N LYS A 87 -14.57 -39.58 -8.20
CA LYS A 87 -14.57 -41.04 -8.01
C LYS A 87 -15.93 -41.67 -8.35
N LEU A 88 -17.03 -41.04 -7.93
CA LEU A 88 -18.39 -41.50 -8.22
C LEU A 88 -18.68 -41.51 -9.73
N VAL A 89 -18.37 -40.42 -10.43
CA VAL A 89 -18.57 -40.30 -11.89
C VAL A 89 -17.76 -41.36 -12.65
N ASN A 90 -16.49 -41.51 -12.29
CA ASN A 90 -15.61 -42.51 -12.92
C ASN A 90 -16.02 -43.94 -12.58
N TYR A 91 -16.50 -44.20 -11.35
CA TYR A 91 -17.05 -45.49 -10.97
C TYR A 91 -18.27 -45.86 -11.80
N VAL A 92 -19.25 -44.95 -11.93
CA VAL A 92 -20.47 -45.16 -12.72
C VAL A 92 -20.11 -45.48 -14.17
N ARG A 93 -19.25 -44.68 -14.81
CA ARG A 93 -18.83 -44.92 -16.20
C ARG A 93 -18.04 -46.22 -16.35
N THR A 94 -17.23 -46.59 -15.36
CA THR A 94 -16.51 -47.87 -15.35
C THR A 94 -17.47 -49.07 -15.28
N GLN A 95 -18.53 -48.97 -14.47
CA GLN A 95 -19.56 -50.01 -14.35
C GLN A 95 -20.36 -50.15 -15.65
N VAL A 96 -20.74 -49.02 -16.25
CA VAL A 96 -21.44 -48.99 -17.55
C VAL A 96 -20.59 -49.62 -18.66
N LYS A 97 -19.29 -49.30 -18.71
CA LYS A 97 -18.35 -49.91 -19.68
C LYS A 97 -18.20 -51.42 -19.48
N LYS A 98 -18.39 -51.93 -18.27
CA LYS A 98 -18.43 -53.37 -17.95
C LYS A 98 -19.80 -54.02 -18.23
N GLY A 99 -20.79 -53.26 -18.72
CA GLY A 99 -22.14 -53.73 -19.04
C GLY A 99 -23.13 -53.67 -17.89
N ASN A 100 -22.78 -53.02 -16.76
CA ASN A 100 -23.66 -52.82 -15.62
C ASN A 100 -24.31 -51.43 -15.66
N ASN A 101 -25.56 -51.36 -16.10
CA ASN A 101 -26.33 -50.12 -16.20
C ASN A 101 -27.05 -49.71 -14.90
N THR A 102 -26.82 -50.44 -13.80
CA THR A 102 -27.35 -50.13 -12.46
C THR A 102 -26.23 -50.26 -11.42
N PRO A 103 -25.28 -49.32 -11.38
CA PRO A 103 -24.18 -49.33 -10.43
C PRO A 103 -24.70 -49.18 -9.00
N ASP A 104 -24.14 -49.94 -8.06
CA ASP A 104 -24.45 -49.79 -6.64
C ASP A 104 -23.73 -48.58 -6.06
N VAL A 105 -24.51 -47.55 -5.75
CA VAL A 105 -24.07 -46.26 -5.19
C VAL A 105 -24.70 -46.01 -3.81
N SER A 106 -25.10 -47.08 -3.10
CA SER A 106 -25.74 -46.99 -1.79
C SER A 106 -24.80 -46.58 -0.65
N SER A 107 -23.48 -46.68 -0.85
CA SER A 107 -22.45 -46.33 0.12
C SER A 107 -21.19 -45.82 -0.57
N LYS A 108 -20.53 -44.83 0.05
CA LYS A 108 -19.22 -44.30 -0.35
C LYS A 108 -18.15 -45.39 -0.49
N SER A 109 -18.22 -46.43 0.35
CA SER A 109 -17.29 -47.56 0.31
C SER A 109 -17.27 -48.33 -1.02
N ASN A 110 -18.31 -48.22 -1.84
CA ASN A 110 -18.37 -48.89 -3.15
C ASN A 110 -17.49 -48.22 -4.21
N PHE A 111 -17.07 -46.97 -4.00
CA PHE A 111 -16.32 -46.17 -4.96
C PHE A 111 -15.19 -45.35 -4.33
N GLU A 112 -14.79 -45.65 -3.09
CA GLU A 112 -13.73 -44.92 -2.37
C GLU A 112 -12.31 -45.18 -2.91
N ASP A 113 -12.13 -46.25 -3.69
CA ASP A 113 -10.82 -46.67 -4.23
C ASP A 113 -10.20 -45.58 -5.13
N ASP A 114 -8.92 -45.28 -4.90
CA ASP A 114 -8.15 -44.29 -5.66
C ASP A 114 -7.99 -44.64 -7.15
N VAL A 115 -8.25 -45.90 -7.54
CA VAL A 115 -8.36 -46.30 -8.94
C VAL A 115 -9.38 -45.44 -9.70
N TYR A 116 -10.42 -44.93 -9.02
CA TYR A 116 -11.45 -44.07 -9.62
C TYR A 116 -11.08 -42.58 -9.69
N LEU A 117 -9.91 -42.17 -9.21
CA LEU A 117 -9.36 -40.84 -9.51
C LEU A 117 -8.83 -40.74 -10.94
N LYS A 118 -8.61 -41.88 -11.60
CA LYS A 118 -8.22 -41.90 -13.01
C LYS A 118 -9.45 -41.69 -13.90
N PRO A 119 -9.47 -40.65 -14.74
CA PRO A 119 -10.63 -40.36 -15.58
C PRO A 119 -10.87 -41.48 -16.60
N VAL A 120 -12.15 -41.84 -16.77
CA VAL A 120 -12.57 -42.85 -17.77
C VAL A 120 -12.62 -42.26 -19.18
N LEU A 121 -12.86 -40.95 -19.28
CA LEU A 121 -12.85 -40.16 -20.52
C LEU A 121 -11.73 -39.13 -20.45
N GLU A 122 -10.97 -38.97 -21.53
CA GLU A 122 -10.01 -37.86 -21.67
C GLU A 122 -10.78 -36.55 -21.85
N ASP A 123 -10.32 -35.46 -21.23
CA ASP A 123 -10.90 -34.11 -21.28
C ASP A 123 -12.41 -34.05 -20.92
N ASP A 124 -12.74 -34.66 -19.80
CA ASP A 124 -14.12 -34.82 -19.35
C ASP A 124 -14.72 -33.52 -18.77
N ALA A 125 -15.37 -32.75 -19.65
CA ALA A 125 -16.07 -31.51 -19.32
C ALA A 125 -17.00 -31.62 -18.10
N LEU A 126 -17.60 -32.80 -17.87
CA LEU A 126 -18.47 -33.00 -16.71
C LEU A 126 -17.72 -32.80 -15.39
N LEU A 127 -16.48 -33.29 -15.26
CA LEU A 127 -15.69 -33.22 -14.02
C LEU A 127 -15.33 -31.79 -13.62
N TYR A 128 -15.19 -30.88 -14.59
CA TYR A 128 -14.91 -29.47 -14.35
C TYR A 128 -16.16 -28.69 -13.95
N SER A 129 -17.35 -29.15 -14.38
CA SER A 129 -18.63 -28.53 -14.07
C SER A 129 -19.32 -29.08 -12.80
N LEU A 130 -18.68 -30.00 -12.06
CA LEU A 130 -19.34 -30.68 -10.92
C LEU A 130 -19.68 -29.74 -9.76
N ASP A 131 -18.87 -28.71 -9.52
CA ASP A 131 -19.10 -27.74 -8.42
C ASP A 131 -20.20 -26.74 -8.76
N ASP A 132 -20.29 -26.30 -10.02
CA ASP A 132 -21.30 -25.33 -10.49
C ASP A 132 -22.73 -25.91 -10.51
N LEU A 133 -22.89 -27.22 -10.40
CA LEU A 133 -24.18 -27.91 -10.46
C LEU A 133 -24.92 -27.97 -9.12
N ALA A 134 -24.24 -27.65 -8.01
CA ALA A 134 -24.81 -27.71 -6.66
C ALA A 134 -25.57 -26.43 -6.25
N ASP A 135 -25.30 -25.30 -6.90
CA ASP A 135 -25.62 -23.97 -6.36
C ASP A 135 -26.98 -23.37 -6.80
N GLU A 136 -27.77 -24.02 -7.65
CA GLU A 136 -29.02 -23.43 -8.19
C GLU A 136 -30.35 -24.14 -7.83
N GLN A 137 -30.37 -25.02 -6.82
CA GLN A 137 -31.65 -25.51 -6.27
C GLN A 137 -31.75 -25.29 -4.75
N GLY A 138 -32.26 -24.13 -4.37
CA GLY A 138 -32.93 -23.94 -3.08
C GLY A 138 -32.64 -22.60 -2.42
N GLU A 139 -33.57 -21.66 -2.58
CA GLU A 139 -33.82 -20.60 -1.60
C GLU A 139 -34.01 -21.25 -0.20
N ASP A 140 -33.46 -20.60 0.83
CA ASP A 140 -33.44 -20.95 2.26
C ASP A 140 -32.24 -21.79 2.81
N ALA A 141 -31.05 -21.19 2.89
CA ALA A 141 -30.15 -21.25 4.07
C ALA A 141 -28.93 -20.28 3.94
N VAL A 142 -28.51 -19.66 5.04
CA VAL A 142 -27.35 -18.74 5.20
C VAL A 142 -26.38 -19.36 6.23
N PRO A 143 -25.05 -19.07 6.31
CA PRO A 143 -24.00 -18.81 5.32
C PRO A 143 -22.78 -19.78 5.51
N ALA A 144 -22.46 -20.64 4.55
CA ALA A 144 -21.19 -21.41 4.57
C ALA A 144 -20.16 -20.89 3.57
N THR A 145 -20.62 -20.15 2.56
CA THR A 145 -19.82 -19.62 1.45
C THR A 145 -18.95 -18.44 1.86
N GLU A 146 -19.42 -17.58 2.77
CA GLU A 146 -18.62 -16.45 3.26
C GLU A 146 -17.47 -16.91 4.16
N THR A 147 -17.71 -17.94 4.98
CA THR A 147 -16.66 -18.56 5.81
C THR A 147 -15.62 -19.28 4.95
N ASN A 148 -16.03 -20.04 3.92
CA ASN A 148 -15.08 -20.73 3.05
C ASN A 148 -14.26 -19.76 2.19
N ARG A 149 -14.87 -18.65 1.73
CA ARG A 149 -14.14 -17.59 1.04
C ARG A 149 -13.15 -16.88 1.95
N GLN A 150 -13.53 -16.60 3.20
CA GLN A 150 -12.61 -16.07 4.21
C GLN A 150 -11.47 -17.05 4.52
N VAL A 151 -11.75 -18.36 4.58
CA VAL A 151 -10.72 -19.38 4.81
C VAL A 151 -9.73 -19.45 3.65
N LEU A 152 -10.19 -19.36 2.40
CA LEU A 152 -9.33 -19.29 1.21
C LEU A 152 -8.48 -18.02 1.20
N GLU A 153 -9.07 -16.85 1.46
CA GLU A 153 -8.33 -15.59 1.58
C GLU A 153 -7.30 -15.63 2.73
N LEU A 154 -7.65 -16.24 3.87
CA LEU A 154 -6.75 -16.42 5.00
C LEU A 154 -5.61 -17.40 4.69
N GLN A 155 -5.88 -18.46 3.93
CA GLN A 155 -4.85 -19.41 3.49
C GLN A 155 -3.88 -18.77 2.50
N GLU A 156 -4.38 -18.00 1.54
CA GLU A 156 -3.54 -17.27 0.58
C GLU A 156 -2.71 -16.17 1.28
N ASN A 157 -3.32 -15.48 2.26
CA ASN A 157 -2.60 -14.52 3.10
C ASN A 157 -1.53 -15.21 3.97
N LEU A 158 -1.78 -16.41 4.49
CA LEU A 158 -0.81 -17.19 5.26
C LEU A 158 0.37 -17.64 4.39
N GLU A 159 0.12 -18.13 3.18
CA GLU A 159 1.18 -18.50 2.24
C GLU A 159 2.01 -17.27 1.84
N ARG A 160 1.36 -16.13 1.59
CA ARG A 160 2.06 -14.87 1.32
C ARG A 160 2.92 -14.43 2.49
N LEU A 161 2.38 -14.47 3.72
CA LEU A 161 3.14 -14.13 4.93
C LEU A 161 4.31 -15.09 5.13
N GLN A 162 4.13 -16.39 4.91
CA GLN A 162 5.20 -17.37 5.04
C GLN A 162 6.33 -17.14 4.02
N ASN A 163 5.99 -16.80 2.78
CA ASN A 163 6.97 -16.44 1.76
C ASN A 163 7.72 -15.15 2.13
N GLN A 164 7.00 -14.09 2.53
CA GLN A 164 7.61 -12.86 3.03
C GLN A 164 8.50 -13.10 4.24
N PHE A 165 8.08 -13.96 5.17
CA PHE A 165 8.86 -14.30 6.36
C PHE A 165 10.11 -15.12 6.01
N SER A 166 10.02 -15.99 5.01
CA SER A 166 11.17 -16.75 4.51
C SER A 166 12.18 -15.84 3.82
N GLU A 167 11.72 -14.91 2.99
CA GLU A 167 12.57 -13.91 2.34
C GLU A 167 13.19 -12.95 3.35
N TYR A 168 12.39 -12.45 4.31
CA TYR A 168 12.89 -11.61 5.40
C TYR A 168 13.91 -12.37 6.24
N ARG A 169 13.66 -13.64 6.58
CA ARG A 169 14.63 -14.47 7.30
C ARG A 169 15.92 -14.65 6.51
N LEU A 170 15.85 -14.82 5.19
CA LEU A 170 17.04 -14.91 4.34
C LEU A 170 17.81 -13.57 4.30
N ALA A 171 17.09 -12.45 4.24
CA ALA A 171 17.68 -11.11 4.27
C ALA A 171 18.33 -10.80 5.63
N VAL A 172 17.66 -11.15 6.74
CA VAL A 172 18.20 -11.03 8.10
C VAL A 172 19.39 -11.96 8.29
N GLN A 173 19.33 -13.20 7.81
CA GLN A 173 20.45 -14.14 7.89
C GLN A 173 21.66 -13.62 7.12
N LYS A 174 21.44 -13.09 5.91
CA LYS A 174 22.49 -12.47 5.10
C LYS A 174 23.04 -11.20 5.76
N SER A 175 22.18 -10.37 6.33
CA SER A 175 22.58 -9.18 7.08
C SER A 175 23.33 -9.53 8.37
N MET A 176 22.98 -10.62 9.05
CA MET A 176 23.69 -11.13 10.22
C MET A 176 25.04 -11.73 9.83
N ASP A 177 25.12 -12.49 8.74
CA ASP A 177 26.39 -13.01 8.22
C ASP A 177 27.33 -11.86 7.79
N ASP A 178 26.79 -10.79 7.18
CA ASP A 178 27.53 -9.58 6.85
C ASP A 178 27.96 -8.79 8.11
N GLN A 179 27.14 -8.78 9.18
CA GLN A 179 27.51 -8.16 10.45
C GLN A 179 28.58 -8.98 11.21
N LEU A 180 28.45 -10.30 11.24
CA LEU A 180 29.39 -11.21 11.88
C LEU A 180 30.76 -11.18 11.19
N SER A 181 30.78 -11.14 9.85
CA SER A 181 32.02 -10.96 9.09
C SER A 181 32.69 -9.60 9.35
N LYS A 182 31.90 -8.51 9.45
CA LYS A 182 32.41 -7.18 9.84
C LYS A 182 32.91 -7.12 11.29
N GLU A 183 32.34 -7.89 12.20
CA GLU A 183 32.83 -7.99 13.59
C GLU A 183 34.13 -8.78 13.70
N ASP A 184 34.27 -9.86 12.92
CA ASP A 184 35.52 -10.63 12.82
C ASP A 184 36.67 -9.78 12.25
N ASP A 185 36.40 -8.91 11.27
CA ASP A 185 37.37 -7.95 10.73
C ASP A 185 37.70 -6.81 11.74
N LYS A 186 36.72 -6.33 12.51
CA LYS A 186 36.92 -5.30 13.55
C LYS A 186 37.74 -5.79 14.75
N LEU A 187 37.73 -7.09 15.04
CA LEU A 187 38.57 -7.71 16.07
C LEU A 187 40.05 -7.82 15.65
N ALA A 188 40.35 -7.70 14.35
CA ALA A 188 41.71 -7.77 13.82
C ALA A 188 42.47 -6.42 13.84
N GLU A 189 41.78 -5.27 13.90
CA GLU A 189 42.40 -3.94 13.89
C GLU A 189 42.01 -3.09 15.11
N SER A 190 42.66 -3.32 16.25
CA SER A 190 42.49 -2.49 17.44
C SER A 190 43.54 -1.37 17.53
N ASN A 191 43.14 -0.12 17.26
CA ASN A 191 43.70 1.07 17.92
C ASN A 191 42.72 2.27 17.84
N PRO A 192 42.24 2.85 18.96
CA PRO A 192 41.16 3.85 18.90
C PRO A 192 41.67 5.30 18.81
N GLN A 193 41.17 6.04 17.81
CA GLN A 193 40.98 7.50 17.90
C GLN A 193 39.48 7.84 17.84
N PRO A 194 38.99 8.86 18.58
CA PRO A 194 37.55 9.08 18.79
C PRO A 194 36.79 9.73 17.62
N SER A 195 37.47 10.37 16.66
CA SER A 195 36.80 11.10 15.57
C SER A 195 36.52 10.26 14.31
N ALA A 196 37.36 9.26 14.03
CA ALA A 196 37.21 8.41 12.84
C ALA A 196 35.97 7.50 12.94
N LYS A 197 35.63 7.02 14.15
CA LYS A 197 34.50 6.09 14.38
C LYS A 197 33.13 6.68 14.08
N ALA A 198 32.92 7.99 14.24
CA ALA A 198 31.63 8.61 13.97
C ALA A 198 31.37 8.77 12.47
N VAL A 199 32.39 9.17 11.71
CA VAL A 199 32.32 9.28 10.24
C VAL A 199 32.09 7.91 9.61
N ASP A 200 32.79 6.89 10.10
CA ASP A 200 32.67 5.51 9.63
C ASP A 200 31.25 4.95 9.85
N ARG A 201 30.63 5.22 11.02
CA ARG A 201 29.24 4.82 11.31
C ARG A 201 28.20 5.51 10.44
N LEU A 202 28.36 6.81 10.18
CA LEU A 202 27.44 7.55 9.31
C LEU A 202 27.54 7.06 7.86
N GLN A 203 28.76 6.75 7.39
CA GLN A 203 28.96 6.18 6.06
C GLN A 203 28.36 4.77 5.96
N ASP A 204 28.59 3.91 6.96
CA ASP A 204 27.99 2.57 7.03
C ASP A 204 26.44 2.64 7.01
N ALA A 205 25.85 3.56 7.76
CA ALA A 205 24.39 3.76 7.78
C ALA A 205 23.86 4.27 6.42
N GLU A 206 24.62 5.16 5.78
CA GLU A 206 24.29 5.68 4.46
C GLU A 206 24.36 4.60 3.37
N ASP A 207 25.41 3.76 3.40
CA ASP A 207 25.56 2.63 2.48
C ASP A 207 24.45 1.60 2.71
N GLY A 208 24.15 1.28 3.98
CA GLY A 208 23.05 0.38 4.35
C GLY A 208 21.69 0.84 3.83
N TYR A 209 21.40 2.13 3.94
CA TYR A 209 20.20 2.75 3.38
C TYR A 209 20.11 2.55 1.86
N PHE A 210 21.15 2.87 1.09
CA PHE A 210 21.06 2.72 -0.37
C PHE A 210 20.98 1.25 -0.82
N VAL A 211 21.57 0.33 -0.04
CA VAL A 211 21.47 -1.12 -0.26
C VAL A 211 20.06 -1.63 0.00
N SER A 212 19.35 -1.15 1.03
CA SER A 212 17.96 -1.57 1.29
C SER A 212 17.05 -1.23 0.10
N TYR A 213 17.18 -0.03 -0.46
CA TYR A 213 16.41 0.39 -1.64
C TYR A 213 16.84 -0.28 -2.96
N ALA A 214 17.86 -1.15 -2.98
CA ALA A 214 18.18 -1.93 -4.16
C ALA A 214 17.30 -3.19 -4.31
N TYR A 215 16.56 -3.58 -3.26
CA TYR A 215 15.75 -4.80 -3.25
C TYR A 215 14.33 -4.56 -3.79
N ASN A 216 13.84 -5.49 -4.62
CA ASN A 216 12.52 -5.38 -5.27
C ASN A 216 11.36 -5.30 -4.27
N GLY A 217 11.44 -6.00 -3.13
CA GLY A 217 10.32 -6.08 -2.17
C GLY A 217 9.89 -4.73 -1.61
N ILE A 218 10.84 -3.82 -1.36
CA ILE A 218 10.55 -2.46 -0.88
C ILE A 218 9.85 -1.62 -1.96
N HIS A 219 10.28 -1.76 -3.23
CA HIS A 219 9.60 -1.08 -4.35
C HIS A 219 8.22 -1.66 -4.63
N GLU A 220 8.04 -2.96 -4.46
CA GLU A 220 6.74 -3.63 -4.60
C GLU A 220 5.74 -3.13 -3.55
N SER A 221 6.13 -3.04 -2.27
CA SER A 221 5.25 -2.49 -1.23
C SER A 221 4.89 -1.03 -1.50
N MET A 222 5.87 -0.22 -1.93
CA MET A 222 5.65 1.17 -2.31
C MET A 222 4.71 1.32 -3.52
N LEU A 223 4.83 0.48 -4.54
CA LEU A 223 3.98 0.52 -5.74
C LEU A 223 2.57 -0.03 -5.49
N LYS A 224 2.42 -0.99 -4.57
CA LYS A 224 1.12 -1.53 -4.14
C LYS A 224 0.37 -0.60 -3.19
N ASP A 225 1.05 0.35 -2.56
CA ASP A 225 0.40 1.45 -1.84
C ASP A 225 -0.28 2.38 -2.85
N THR A 226 -1.57 2.11 -3.08
CA THR A 226 -2.40 2.86 -4.02
C THR A 226 -2.66 4.28 -3.53
N ILE A 227 -2.82 4.49 -2.21
CA ILE A 227 -3.04 5.84 -1.65
C ILE A 227 -1.85 6.75 -1.97
N ARG A 228 -0.63 6.24 -1.78
CA ARG A 228 0.59 6.94 -2.17
C ARG A 228 0.63 7.17 -3.67
N THR A 229 0.63 6.09 -4.45
CA THR A 229 0.99 6.13 -5.86
C THR A 229 -0.07 6.86 -6.69
N ASP A 230 -1.35 6.67 -6.35
CA ASP A 230 -2.46 7.35 -7.01
C ASP A 230 -2.48 8.84 -6.70
N ALA A 231 -2.17 9.27 -5.48
CA ALA A 231 -2.13 10.71 -5.18
C ALA A 231 -1.09 11.46 -6.04
N TYR A 232 0.09 10.89 -6.27
CA TYR A 232 1.05 11.49 -7.20
C TYR A 232 0.55 11.45 -8.65
N ARG A 233 0.03 10.30 -9.10
CA ARG A 233 -0.52 10.14 -10.46
C ARG A 233 -1.62 11.16 -10.73
N ASP A 234 -2.60 11.23 -9.83
CA ASP A 234 -3.81 12.03 -9.96
C ASP A 234 -3.44 13.51 -9.94
N PHE A 235 -2.55 13.94 -9.03
CA PHE A 235 -2.04 15.32 -9.08
C PHE A 235 -1.41 15.66 -10.43
N VAL A 236 -0.55 14.78 -10.96
CA VAL A 236 0.13 14.99 -12.24
C VAL A 236 -0.86 14.99 -13.42
N TYR A 237 -1.84 14.09 -13.42
CA TYR A 237 -2.79 13.91 -14.53
C TYR A 237 -3.96 14.91 -14.52
N GLU A 238 -4.42 15.33 -13.35
CA GLU A 238 -5.42 16.39 -13.21
C GLU A 238 -4.83 17.77 -13.52
N ASN A 239 -3.49 17.92 -13.42
CA ASN A 239 -2.79 19.18 -13.66
C ASN A 239 -1.84 19.10 -14.87
N LYS A 240 -2.17 18.33 -15.92
CA LYS A 240 -1.33 18.20 -17.14
C LYS A 240 -0.88 19.55 -17.72
N ASN A 241 -1.72 20.58 -17.65
CA ASN A 241 -1.41 21.93 -18.08
C ASN A 241 -0.23 22.57 -17.31
N VAL A 242 -0.01 22.17 -16.06
CA VAL A 242 1.12 22.60 -15.23
C VAL A 242 2.41 21.91 -15.64
N PHE A 243 2.35 20.63 -16.03
CA PHE A 243 3.50 19.82 -16.42
C PHE A 243 3.88 19.96 -17.90
N LYS A 244 2.94 20.34 -18.76
CA LYS A 244 3.16 20.45 -20.21
C LYS A 244 4.31 21.39 -20.53
N ASP A 245 5.22 20.92 -21.38
CA ASP A 245 6.40 21.64 -21.86
C ASP A 245 7.40 22.06 -20.74
N LYS A 246 7.27 21.50 -19.54
CA LYS A 246 8.14 21.80 -18.37
C LYS A 246 9.34 20.87 -18.24
N VAL A 247 10.37 21.34 -17.56
CA VAL A 247 11.49 20.51 -17.08
C VAL A 247 11.22 20.10 -15.64
N VAL A 248 11.13 18.79 -15.39
CA VAL A 248 10.82 18.19 -14.09
C VAL A 248 12.05 17.49 -13.52
N LEU A 249 12.30 17.64 -12.22
CA LEU A 249 13.28 16.86 -11.47
C LEU A 249 12.55 15.91 -10.53
N ASP A 250 12.85 14.61 -10.64
CA ASP A 250 12.39 13.55 -9.75
C ASP A 250 13.54 13.16 -8.82
N VAL A 251 13.44 13.54 -7.53
CA VAL A 251 14.50 13.32 -6.52
C VAL A 251 14.20 12.05 -5.75
N GLY A 252 15.10 11.06 -5.84
CA GLY A 252 14.88 9.71 -5.31
C GLY A 252 13.89 8.94 -6.17
N CYS A 253 14.14 8.89 -7.47
CA CYS A 253 13.15 8.40 -8.44
C CYS A 253 12.83 6.90 -8.31
N GLY A 254 13.67 6.11 -7.60
CA GLY A 254 13.47 4.67 -7.42
C GLY A 254 13.32 3.94 -8.75
N THR A 255 12.16 3.34 -8.98
CA THR A 255 11.80 2.64 -10.24
C THR A 255 11.49 3.58 -11.41
N GLY A 256 11.39 4.89 -11.18
CA GLY A 256 11.04 5.89 -12.19
C GLY A 256 9.54 6.08 -12.42
N ILE A 257 8.68 5.53 -11.56
CA ILE A 257 7.21 5.59 -11.73
C ILE A 257 6.68 7.04 -11.79
N LEU A 258 7.14 7.92 -10.89
CA LEU A 258 6.72 9.32 -10.86
C LEU A 258 7.22 10.06 -12.10
N SER A 259 8.47 9.82 -12.49
CA SER A 259 9.03 10.30 -13.74
C SER A 259 8.19 9.92 -14.97
N MET A 260 7.69 8.69 -15.03
CA MET A 260 6.82 8.23 -16.12
C MET A 260 5.45 8.91 -16.11
N PHE A 261 4.87 9.20 -14.94
CA PHE A 261 3.66 10.02 -14.86
C PHE A 261 3.89 11.42 -15.43
N CYS A 262 4.98 12.08 -15.03
CA CYS A 262 5.31 13.42 -15.54
C CYS A 262 5.54 13.43 -17.06
N ALA A 263 6.25 12.44 -17.61
CA ALA A 263 6.44 12.31 -19.05
C ALA A 263 5.11 12.13 -19.80
N LYS A 264 4.23 11.23 -19.31
CA LYS A 264 2.89 11.04 -19.89
C LYS A 264 1.98 12.27 -19.76
N ALA A 265 2.22 13.13 -18.77
CA ALA A 265 1.51 14.40 -18.63
C ALA A 265 2.00 15.50 -19.60
N GLY A 266 3.02 15.23 -20.40
CA GLY A 266 3.54 16.14 -21.42
C GLY A 266 4.74 16.99 -20.98
N ALA A 267 5.45 16.58 -19.91
CA ALA A 267 6.72 17.20 -19.55
C ALA A 267 7.69 17.17 -20.74
N LYS A 268 8.37 18.30 -20.98
CA LYS A 268 9.37 18.41 -22.05
C LYS A 268 10.60 17.55 -21.76
N LYS A 269 10.98 17.46 -20.49
CA LYS A 269 12.11 16.67 -20.01
C LYS A 269 11.89 16.32 -18.55
N VAL A 270 12.19 15.08 -18.18
CA VAL A 270 12.23 14.63 -16.78
C VAL A 270 13.64 14.19 -16.46
N ILE A 271 14.20 14.68 -15.38
CA ILE A 271 15.51 14.27 -14.87
C ILE A 271 15.26 13.45 -13.61
N ALA A 272 15.55 12.15 -13.67
CA ALA A 272 15.27 11.20 -12.61
C ALA A 272 16.58 10.87 -11.89
N VAL A 273 16.72 11.24 -10.62
CA VAL A 273 17.96 11.07 -9.85
C VAL A 273 17.73 10.06 -8.74
N ASP A 274 18.60 9.04 -8.67
CA ASP A 274 18.64 8.10 -7.55
C ASP A 274 20.08 7.58 -7.37
N ASN A 275 20.50 7.33 -6.13
CA ASN A 275 21.84 6.82 -5.85
C ASN A 275 21.87 5.28 -5.75
N SER A 276 20.74 4.63 -5.46
CA SER A 276 20.65 3.18 -5.32
C SER A 276 20.79 2.48 -6.69
N ASN A 277 21.17 1.19 -6.66
CA ASN A 277 21.29 0.35 -7.85
C ASN A 277 19.98 0.20 -8.63
N ILE A 278 18.82 0.50 -8.00
CA ILE A 278 17.52 0.46 -8.67
C ILE A 278 17.46 1.37 -9.90
N ILE A 279 18.30 2.42 -9.96
CA ILE A 279 18.36 3.34 -11.10
C ILE A 279 18.68 2.64 -12.43
N ASP A 280 19.42 1.53 -12.39
CA ASP A 280 19.72 0.76 -13.59
C ASP A 280 18.47 0.01 -14.10
N ARG A 281 17.63 -0.45 -13.17
CA ARG A 281 16.30 -1.00 -13.50
C ARG A 281 15.34 0.08 -13.98
N ALA A 282 15.39 1.28 -13.40
CA ALA A 282 14.58 2.41 -13.85
C ALA A 282 14.90 2.77 -15.32
N LYS A 283 16.17 2.74 -15.73
CA LYS A 283 16.56 2.96 -17.15
C LYS A 283 15.92 1.92 -18.08
N GLU A 284 15.96 0.65 -17.70
CA GLU A 284 15.33 -0.44 -18.47
C GLU A 284 13.81 -0.21 -18.57
N ILE A 285 13.13 0.04 -17.45
CA ILE A 285 11.69 0.31 -17.39
C ILE A 285 11.31 1.50 -18.28
N VAL A 286 12.03 2.61 -18.17
CA VAL A 286 11.81 3.83 -18.98
C VAL A 286 11.97 3.55 -20.47
N HIS A 287 13.01 2.80 -20.84
CA HIS A 287 13.27 2.41 -22.22
C HIS A 287 12.15 1.51 -22.77
N ASP A 288 11.75 0.48 -22.03
CA ASP A 288 10.73 -0.49 -22.43
C ASP A 288 9.34 0.15 -22.59
N ASN A 289 9.09 1.25 -21.88
CA ASN A 289 7.88 2.05 -22.01
C ASN A 289 7.97 3.14 -23.10
N GLY A 290 9.07 3.21 -23.87
CA GLY A 290 9.25 4.18 -24.95
C GLY A 290 9.41 5.63 -24.48
N LEU A 291 9.85 5.85 -23.24
CA LEU A 291 9.96 7.18 -22.62
C LEU A 291 11.40 7.69 -22.52
N GLY A 292 12.37 6.96 -23.06
CA GLY A 292 13.81 7.30 -23.00
C GLY A 292 14.19 8.63 -23.65
N ASP A 293 13.40 9.14 -24.59
CA ASP A 293 13.64 10.46 -25.21
C ASP A 293 13.28 11.64 -24.30
N VAL A 294 12.42 11.41 -23.30
CA VAL A 294 11.91 12.44 -22.39
C VAL A 294 12.57 12.32 -21.01
N ILE A 295 12.79 11.10 -20.53
CA ILE A 295 13.29 10.83 -19.17
C ILE A 295 14.79 10.53 -19.23
N THR A 296 15.58 11.28 -18.47
CA THR A 296 17.02 11.06 -18.29
C THR A 296 17.29 10.60 -16.85
N CYS A 297 17.67 9.34 -16.68
CA CYS A 297 18.07 8.78 -15.39
C CYS A 297 19.54 9.08 -15.07
N ILE A 298 19.82 9.62 -13.88
CA ILE A 298 21.17 9.94 -13.39
C ILE A 298 21.40 9.20 -12.09
N ARG A 299 22.48 8.42 -12.04
CA ARG A 299 22.90 7.73 -10.82
C ARG A 299 23.76 8.67 -9.96
N GLY A 300 23.38 8.85 -8.71
CA GLY A 300 24.16 9.57 -7.71
C GLY A 300 23.30 10.29 -6.67
N LYS A 301 23.94 10.83 -5.63
CA LYS A 301 23.28 11.70 -4.66
C LYS A 301 22.98 13.06 -5.27
N ILE A 302 21.82 13.65 -4.97
CA ILE A 302 21.40 14.93 -5.58
C ILE A 302 22.37 16.07 -5.25
N GLU A 303 23.07 15.96 -4.11
CA GLU A 303 24.12 16.85 -3.62
C GLU A 303 25.37 16.83 -4.49
N GLU A 304 25.69 15.68 -5.08
CA GLU A 304 26.94 15.39 -5.79
C GLU A 304 26.79 15.47 -7.32
N VAL A 305 25.59 15.19 -7.84
CA VAL A 305 25.33 15.21 -9.28
C VAL A 305 25.16 16.64 -9.82
N THR A 306 25.58 16.84 -11.06
CA THR A 306 25.30 18.07 -11.82
C THR A 306 24.22 17.78 -12.85
N LEU A 307 23.09 18.49 -12.75
CA LEU A 307 22.00 18.34 -13.71
C LEU A 307 22.40 18.92 -15.09
N PRO A 308 21.86 18.38 -16.20
CA PRO A 308 22.11 18.90 -17.55
C PRO A 308 21.38 20.22 -17.84
N VAL A 309 20.87 20.91 -16.82
CA VAL A 309 20.14 22.18 -16.88
C VAL A 309 20.49 23.01 -15.65
N GLU A 310 20.42 24.34 -15.77
CA GLU A 310 20.68 25.24 -14.65
C GLU A 310 19.52 25.25 -13.63
N LYS A 311 18.28 25.24 -14.15
CA LYS A 311 17.04 25.28 -13.36
C LYS A 311 15.98 24.31 -13.89
N VAL A 312 15.10 23.87 -13.00
CA VAL A 312 13.91 23.06 -13.28
C VAL A 312 12.64 23.82 -12.89
N ASP A 313 11.55 23.56 -13.60
CA ASP A 313 10.25 24.17 -13.34
C ASP A 313 9.52 23.49 -12.17
N ILE A 314 9.68 22.18 -12.03
CA ILE A 314 8.96 21.36 -11.04
C ILE A 314 9.93 20.38 -10.39
N ILE A 315 9.86 20.25 -9.07
CA ILE A 315 10.45 19.13 -8.33
C ILE A 315 9.31 18.24 -7.85
N ILE A 316 9.38 16.97 -8.23
CA ILE A 316 8.53 15.90 -7.69
C ILE A 316 9.42 14.97 -6.88
N SER A 317 8.98 14.55 -5.70
CA SER A 317 9.76 13.64 -4.87
C SER A 317 8.88 12.98 -3.85
N GLU A 318 9.02 11.66 -3.74
CA GLU A 318 8.51 10.89 -2.60
C GLU A 318 9.67 10.71 -1.62
N TRP A 319 9.64 11.51 -0.55
CA TRP A 319 10.72 11.66 0.42
C TRP A 319 10.31 11.26 1.83
N MET A 320 9.04 10.93 2.03
CA MET A 320 8.44 10.85 3.35
C MET A 320 8.89 9.56 4.02
N GLY A 321 9.49 9.68 5.21
CA GLY A 321 9.83 8.53 6.05
C GLY A 321 8.73 8.21 7.06
N TYR A 322 8.94 7.18 7.86
CA TYR A 322 8.14 6.94 9.07
C TYR A 322 8.19 8.17 10.00
N GLY A 323 7.07 8.49 10.65
CA GLY A 323 6.97 9.74 11.42
C GLY A 323 7.29 10.99 10.58
N LEU A 324 7.07 10.94 9.26
CA LEU A 324 7.39 11.91 8.20
C LEU A 324 8.88 12.18 7.95
N LEU A 325 9.66 12.39 9.01
CA LEU A 325 11.03 12.94 8.92
C LEU A 325 12.14 11.89 9.08
N PHE A 326 11.79 10.61 9.29
CA PHE A 326 12.76 9.52 9.31
C PHE A 326 13.51 9.39 7.98
N GLU A 327 14.71 8.82 8.03
CA GLU A 327 15.66 8.67 6.92
C GLU A 327 16.29 9.98 6.42
N ALA A 328 15.80 11.14 6.90
CA ALA A 328 16.30 12.48 6.58
C ALA A 328 16.37 12.82 5.08
N MET A 329 15.60 12.13 4.23
CA MET A 329 15.60 12.36 2.78
C MET A 329 15.09 13.75 2.38
N PHE A 330 14.29 14.39 3.23
CA PHE A 330 13.80 15.74 2.96
C PHE A 330 14.91 16.80 2.90
N ASP A 331 16.05 16.58 3.59
CA ASP A 331 17.25 17.43 3.47
C ASP A 331 17.72 17.51 2.01
N SER A 332 17.78 16.36 1.33
CA SER A 332 18.18 16.25 -0.08
C SER A 332 17.18 16.95 -1.01
N VAL A 333 15.89 16.89 -0.68
CA VAL A 333 14.85 17.61 -1.43
C VAL A 333 14.96 19.12 -1.24
N ILE A 334 15.26 19.59 -0.01
CA ILE A 334 15.55 21.02 0.27
C ILE A 334 16.79 21.47 -0.51
N TYR A 335 17.86 20.68 -0.53
CA TYR A 335 19.05 20.97 -1.34
C TYR A 335 18.70 21.11 -2.83
N ALA A 336 17.93 20.16 -3.37
CA ALA A 336 17.50 20.17 -4.76
C ALA A 336 16.65 21.41 -5.08
N ARG A 337 15.73 21.79 -4.17
CA ARG A 337 14.90 22.99 -4.27
C ARG A 337 15.76 24.24 -4.34
N ASP A 338 16.63 24.44 -3.36
CA ASP A 338 17.41 25.68 -3.24
C ASP A 338 18.41 25.84 -4.39
N ARG A 339 18.97 24.72 -4.87
CA ARG A 339 19.92 24.71 -5.98
C ARG A 339 19.26 24.79 -7.34
N TYR A 340 18.28 23.93 -7.63
CA TYR A 340 17.79 23.69 -8.99
C TYR A 340 16.39 24.22 -9.26
N LEU A 341 15.53 24.46 -8.26
CA LEU A 341 14.19 24.98 -8.55
C LEU A 341 14.26 26.43 -9.06
N ALA A 342 13.50 26.74 -10.11
CA ALA A 342 13.30 28.11 -10.57
C ALA A 342 12.52 28.93 -9.51
N PRO A 343 12.63 30.28 -9.50
CA PRO A 343 11.94 31.12 -8.51
C PRO A 343 10.42 30.92 -8.41
N ASN A 344 9.76 30.61 -9.54
CA ASN A 344 8.33 30.33 -9.61
C ASN A 344 8.05 28.83 -9.78
N GLY A 345 9.03 27.99 -9.44
CA GLY A 345 8.91 26.55 -9.58
C GLY A 345 8.03 25.93 -8.51
N LEU A 346 7.49 24.77 -8.85
CA LEU A 346 6.51 24.02 -8.05
C LEU A 346 7.17 22.82 -7.35
N MET A 347 6.79 22.58 -6.10
CA MET A 347 7.09 21.36 -5.36
C MET A 347 5.86 20.44 -5.36
N ALA A 348 6.06 19.15 -5.64
CA ALA A 348 5.05 18.11 -5.59
C ALA A 348 5.54 16.93 -4.72
N PRO A 349 5.00 16.72 -3.51
CA PRO A 349 3.93 17.48 -2.86
C PRO A 349 4.35 18.90 -2.49
N SER A 350 3.38 19.72 -2.08
CA SER A 350 3.60 21.14 -1.77
C SER A 350 3.65 21.44 -0.27
N HIS A 351 2.92 20.64 0.52
CA HIS A 351 2.80 20.76 1.96
C HIS A 351 2.69 19.38 2.60
N ALA A 352 3.17 19.28 3.83
CA ALA A 352 2.90 18.17 4.73
C ALA A 352 2.45 18.71 6.10
N THR A 353 1.69 17.94 6.86
CA THR A 353 1.38 18.23 8.26
C THR A 353 1.67 17.02 9.13
N LEU A 354 2.08 17.26 10.38
CA LEU A 354 2.21 16.22 11.40
C LEU A 354 1.13 16.40 12.47
N ARG A 355 0.51 15.29 12.85
CA ARG A 355 -0.56 15.22 13.85
C ARG A 355 -0.15 14.33 15.02
N LEU A 356 -0.62 14.70 16.20
CA LEU A 356 -0.46 13.95 17.44
C LEU A 356 -1.84 13.66 18.03
N ALA A 357 -2.05 12.47 18.57
CA ALA A 357 -3.22 12.13 19.36
C ALA A 357 -2.90 11.20 20.54
N PRO A 358 -3.70 11.24 21.61
CA PRO A 358 -3.56 10.31 22.73
C PRO A 358 -3.97 8.90 22.29
N TYR A 359 -3.20 7.90 22.70
CA TYR A 359 -3.34 6.51 22.26
C TYR A 359 -3.54 5.57 23.44
N ALA A 360 -4.51 4.66 23.32
CA ALA A 360 -4.69 3.53 24.22
C ALA A 360 -5.13 2.29 23.44
N ASP A 361 -4.44 1.19 23.64
CA ASP A 361 -4.66 -0.11 22.99
C ASP A 361 -4.37 -1.23 24.00
N PRO A 362 -5.32 -1.50 24.91
CA PRO A 362 -5.17 -2.52 25.93
C PRO A 362 -4.90 -3.92 25.36
N ASP A 363 -5.42 -4.20 24.16
CA ASP A 363 -5.23 -5.48 23.48
C ASP A 363 -3.79 -5.65 23.00
N PHE A 364 -3.19 -4.61 22.43
CA PHE A 364 -1.77 -4.61 22.09
C PHE A 364 -0.90 -4.71 23.34
N ILE A 365 -1.20 -3.94 24.38
CA ILE A 365 -0.47 -4.02 25.65
C ILE A 365 -0.58 -5.42 26.27
N ALA A 366 -1.73 -6.07 26.20
CA ALA A 366 -1.89 -7.43 26.70
C ALA A 366 -1.07 -8.45 25.89
N SER A 367 -1.16 -8.38 24.56
CA SER A 367 -0.61 -9.39 23.65
C SER A 367 0.89 -9.24 23.34
N HIS A 368 1.43 -8.02 23.33
CA HIS A 368 2.81 -7.75 22.90
C HIS A 368 3.71 -7.26 24.04
N ILE A 369 3.14 -6.66 25.09
CA ILE A 369 3.90 -6.15 26.23
C ILE A 369 3.75 -7.09 27.44
N SER A 370 2.53 -7.21 27.96
CA SER A 370 2.22 -7.97 29.17
C SER A 370 2.45 -9.47 29.02
N PHE A 371 2.36 -9.99 27.79
CA PHE A 371 2.68 -11.37 27.47
C PHE A 371 4.05 -11.81 28.03
N TRP A 372 5.07 -10.95 27.92
CA TRP A 372 6.44 -11.27 28.34
C TRP A 372 6.60 -11.36 29.87
N ASN A 373 5.66 -10.83 30.65
CA ASN A 373 5.69 -10.95 32.10
C ASN A 373 5.50 -12.40 32.56
N ASN A 374 4.83 -13.24 31.75
CA ASN A 374 4.56 -14.63 32.07
C ASN A 374 4.33 -15.49 30.82
N VAL A 375 5.43 -15.96 30.24
CA VAL A 375 5.43 -16.89 29.10
C VAL A 375 5.51 -18.31 29.66
N TYR A 376 4.38 -19.01 29.73
CA TYR A 376 4.28 -20.39 30.27
C TYR A 376 4.84 -20.57 31.70
N GLY A 377 4.69 -19.58 32.57
CA GLY A 377 5.22 -19.59 33.94
C GLY A 377 6.58 -18.91 34.09
N PHE A 378 7.20 -18.48 33.00
CA PHE A 378 8.53 -17.86 33.00
C PHE A 378 8.44 -16.36 32.74
N LYS A 379 9.16 -15.57 33.53
CA LYS A 379 9.33 -14.14 33.30
C LYS A 379 10.36 -13.92 32.20
N MET A 380 9.98 -13.23 31.13
CA MET A 380 10.81 -12.94 29.96
C MET A 380 10.79 -11.44 29.60
N ASP A 381 10.70 -10.57 30.61
CA ASP A 381 10.68 -9.10 30.44
C ASP A 381 11.93 -8.54 29.76
N SER A 382 13.05 -9.27 29.75
CA SER A 382 14.23 -8.91 28.95
C SER A 382 13.96 -8.83 27.45
N MET A 383 12.90 -9.47 26.96
CA MET A 383 12.49 -9.40 25.55
C MET A 383 11.85 -8.05 25.19
N LEU A 384 11.48 -7.25 26.20
CA LEU A 384 10.99 -5.88 26.06
C LEU A 384 12.12 -4.84 26.07
N HIS A 385 13.38 -5.28 25.95
CA HIS A 385 14.52 -4.38 25.93
C HIS A 385 14.33 -3.31 24.85
N LYS A 386 14.40 -2.02 25.24
CA LYS A 386 14.16 -0.82 24.43
C LYS A 386 12.75 -0.61 23.87
N ILE A 387 11.75 -1.43 24.19
CA ILE A 387 10.40 -1.27 23.63
C ILE A 387 9.78 0.10 23.91
N TYR A 388 10.18 0.74 25.01
CA TYR A 388 9.73 2.09 25.39
C TYR A 388 10.72 3.19 25.01
N ASP A 389 11.93 2.84 24.57
CA ASP A 389 12.95 3.78 24.11
C ASP A 389 12.89 3.95 22.58
N GLU A 390 12.23 3.03 21.86
CA GLU A 390 12.07 3.06 20.40
C GLU A 390 10.63 3.35 20.00
N ALA A 391 10.45 4.12 18.93
CA ALA A 391 9.14 4.35 18.34
C ALA A 391 8.68 3.13 17.54
N VAL A 392 7.42 2.72 17.69
CA VAL A 392 6.86 1.55 17.01
C VAL A 392 6.04 1.99 15.80
N VAL A 393 6.42 1.55 14.60
CA VAL A 393 5.62 1.76 13.39
C VAL A 393 4.61 0.63 13.26
N ARG A 394 3.32 0.97 13.29
CA ARG A 394 2.24 -0.02 13.12
C ARG A 394 0.95 0.62 12.65
N SER A 395 0.13 -0.19 11.97
CA SER A 395 -1.26 0.17 11.67
C SER A 395 -2.07 0.19 12.97
N THR A 396 -2.85 1.25 13.17
CA THR A 396 -3.70 1.47 14.32
C THR A 396 -5.14 1.64 13.91
N GLN A 397 -6.05 1.14 14.74
CA GLN A 397 -7.48 1.32 14.49
C GLN A 397 -7.96 2.67 15.05
N PRO A 398 -8.95 3.32 14.42
CA PRO A 398 -9.55 4.56 14.94
C PRO A 398 -9.99 4.48 16.40
N SER A 399 -10.45 3.31 16.85
CA SER A 399 -10.88 3.03 18.23
C SER A 399 -9.77 3.16 19.27
N THR A 400 -8.49 3.05 18.87
CA THR A 400 -7.32 3.21 19.75
C THR A 400 -6.94 4.67 19.98
N ILE A 401 -7.52 5.59 19.20
CA ILE A 401 -7.33 7.04 19.37
C ILE A 401 -8.38 7.56 20.33
N VAL A 402 -7.98 7.84 21.56
CA VAL A 402 -8.90 8.07 22.69
C VAL A 402 -9.29 9.53 22.91
N GLY A 403 -8.86 10.42 22.02
CA GLY A 403 -9.10 11.86 22.09
C GLY A 403 -9.04 12.55 20.73
N GLY A 404 -9.17 13.87 20.73
CA GLY A 404 -8.91 14.68 19.53
C GLY A 404 -7.45 14.60 19.10
N SER A 405 -7.20 14.85 17.81
CA SER A 405 -5.85 15.04 17.27
C SER A 405 -5.57 16.52 17.02
N GLN A 406 -4.30 16.91 17.11
CA GLN A 406 -3.87 18.26 16.77
C GLN A 406 -2.74 18.23 15.73
N ILE A 407 -2.82 19.12 14.74
CA ILE A 407 -1.66 19.46 13.89
C ILE A 407 -0.68 20.27 14.75
N PHE A 408 0.51 19.72 14.99
CA PHE A 408 1.56 20.41 15.74
C PHE A 408 2.64 21.01 14.83
N LEU A 409 2.73 20.55 13.58
CA LEU A 409 3.63 21.10 12.58
C LEU A 409 3.00 21.10 11.18
N THR A 410 3.15 22.22 10.48
CA THR A 410 2.86 22.36 9.06
C THR A 410 4.17 22.67 8.34
N LEU A 411 4.49 21.89 7.30
CA LEU A 411 5.71 22.04 6.51
C LEU A 411 5.36 22.62 5.13
N PRO A 412 5.53 23.93 4.90
CA PRO A 412 5.45 24.51 3.56
C PRO A 412 6.74 24.18 2.78
N LEU A 413 6.68 23.17 1.90
CA LEU A 413 7.89 22.59 1.30
C LEU A 413 8.63 23.55 0.36
N HIS A 414 7.97 24.61 -0.10
CA HIS A 414 8.59 25.66 -0.92
C HIS A 414 9.53 26.58 -0.15
N THR A 415 9.42 26.67 1.18
CA THR A 415 10.13 27.69 1.99
C THR A 415 10.81 27.16 3.23
N ILE A 416 10.38 26.01 3.78
CA ILE A 416 10.95 25.46 5.01
C ILE A 416 12.45 25.15 4.86
N THR A 417 13.23 25.39 5.89
CA THR A 417 14.68 25.17 5.94
C THR A 417 15.04 23.89 6.70
N VAL A 418 16.26 23.39 6.52
CA VAL A 418 16.73 22.18 7.23
C VAL A 418 16.76 22.40 8.74
N GLU A 419 17.09 23.62 9.17
CA GLU A 419 17.13 24.00 10.59
C GLU A 419 15.75 23.96 11.24
N GLU A 420 14.68 24.20 10.48
CA GLU A 420 13.29 24.15 10.95
C GLU A 420 12.75 22.71 11.09
N LEU A 421 13.48 21.70 10.61
CA LEU A 421 13.13 20.28 10.78
C LEU A 421 13.48 19.75 12.18
N SER A 422 14.28 20.49 12.94
CA SER A 422 14.46 20.27 14.38
C SER A 422 13.66 21.30 15.15
N PHE A 423 12.67 20.86 15.93
CA PHE A 423 11.70 21.77 16.54
C PHE A 423 11.18 21.27 17.88
N LEU A 424 10.58 22.18 18.63
CA LEU A 424 9.77 21.91 19.81
C LEU A 424 8.45 22.70 19.67
N LYS A 425 7.31 22.01 19.63
CA LYS A 425 5.99 22.60 19.39
C LYS A 425 5.04 22.26 20.51
N GLU A 426 4.13 23.18 20.82
CA GLU A 426 3.10 23.00 21.83
C GLU A 426 1.89 22.28 21.23
N PHE A 427 1.24 21.44 22.04
CA PHE A 427 -0.01 20.78 21.68
C PHE A 427 -0.99 20.79 22.86
N GLN A 428 -2.26 20.63 22.53
CA GLN A 428 -3.41 20.52 23.40
C GLN A 428 -4.43 19.57 22.76
N VAL A 429 -4.73 18.48 23.44
CA VAL A 429 -5.72 17.49 23.00
C VAL A 429 -6.77 17.27 24.09
N THR A 430 -7.98 16.93 23.69
CA THR A 430 -9.09 16.65 24.61
C THR A 430 -9.52 15.19 24.47
N LEU A 431 -9.67 14.48 25.58
CA LEU A 431 -10.13 13.09 25.56
C LEU A 431 -11.60 12.97 25.18
N ASN A 432 -11.91 11.99 24.34
CA ASN A 432 -13.26 11.74 23.83
C ASN A 432 -14.00 10.63 24.59
N GLN A 433 -13.26 9.86 25.41
CA GLN A 433 -13.74 8.75 26.21
C GLN A 433 -12.98 8.64 27.54
N ASP A 434 -13.52 7.86 28.46
CA ASP A 434 -12.84 7.49 29.71
C ASP A 434 -11.79 6.41 29.40
N VAL A 435 -10.60 6.53 29.98
CA VAL A 435 -9.51 5.54 29.85
C VAL A 435 -8.82 5.35 31.20
N ASP A 436 -8.37 4.14 31.49
CA ASP A 436 -7.67 3.84 32.74
C ASP A 436 -6.28 4.50 32.79
N ALA A 437 -5.59 4.53 31.65
CA ALA A 437 -4.34 5.24 31.42
C ALA A 437 -4.14 5.46 29.91
N LEU A 438 -3.21 6.34 29.53
CA LEU A 438 -2.72 6.40 28.15
C LEU A 438 -1.60 5.37 27.97
N ASP A 439 -1.72 4.50 26.97
CA ASP A 439 -0.64 3.57 26.63
C ASP A 439 0.47 4.23 25.81
N GLY A 440 0.16 5.37 25.17
CA GLY A 440 1.13 6.09 24.36
C GLY A 440 0.60 7.33 23.65
N TRP A 441 1.35 7.74 22.64
CA TRP A 441 0.97 8.75 21.67
C TRP A 441 1.01 8.18 20.26
N ALA A 442 0.04 8.55 19.43
CA ALA A 442 0.05 8.22 18.00
C ALA A 442 0.42 9.46 17.19
N ILE A 443 1.34 9.28 16.24
CA ILE A 443 1.75 10.29 15.28
C ILE A 443 1.52 9.78 13.87
N TRP A 444 0.98 10.65 13.02
CA TRP A 444 0.84 10.43 11.59
C TRP A 444 0.97 11.75 10.85
N PHE A 445 0.98 11.67 9.53
CA PHE A 445 1.11 12.85 8.67
C PHE A 445 0.07 12.87 7.54
N ASP A 446 -0.20 14.08 7.06
CA ASP A 446 -1.02 14.32 5.89
C ASP A 446 -0.20 15.02 4.80
N ILE A 447 -0.51 14.74 3.53
CA ILE A 447 0.21 15.27 2.37
C ILE A 447 -0.76 16.00 1.44
N PHE A 448 -0.34 17.16 0.94
CA PHE A 448 -1.16 18.03 0.08
C PHE A 448 -0.41 18.47 -1.17
N PHE A 449 -1.09 18.35 -2.31
CA PHE A 449 -0.58 18.72 -3.62
C PHE A 449 -1.32 19.95 -4.13
N MET A 450 -0.77 21.13 -3.84
CA MET A 450 -1.33 22.40 -4.32
C MET A 450 -0.76 22.73 -5.71
N PRO A 451 -1.58 23.17 -6.68
CA PRO A 451 -1.15 23.39 -8.07
C PRO A 451 -0.41 24.74 -8.28
N SER A 452 -0.16 25.50 -7.21
CA SER A 452 0.54 26.79 -7.26
C SER A 452 1.43 26.96 -6.03
N ARG A 453 2.59 27.57 -6.24
CA ARG A 453 3.59 27.90 -5.21
C ARG A 453 3.03 28.85 -4.13
N GLU A 454 2.14 29.75 -4.52
CA GLU A 454 1.54 30.77 -3.66
C GLU A 454 0.37 30.24 -2.81
N SER A 455 0.03 28.96 -3.00
CA SER A 455 -1.06 28.33 -2.27
C SER A 455 -0.74 28.24 -0.78
N VAL A 456 -1.71 28.63 0.05
CA VAL A 456 -1.61 28.54 1.51
C VAL A 456 -2.48 27.39 1.99
N LEU A 457 -1.90 26.49 2.78
CA LEU A 457 -2.66 25.44 3.45
C LEU A 457 -3.42 26.03 4.66
N PRO A 458 -4.74 25.78 4.80
CA PRO A 458 -5.48 26.15 6.01
C PRO A 458 -4.86 25.53 7.28
N GLU A 459 -4.92 26.23 8.41
CA GLU A 459 -4.34 25.77 9.69
C GLU A 459 -4.97 24.45 10.19
N ASP A 460 -6.25 24.24 9.89
CA ASP A 460 -7.05 23.07 10.26
C ASP A 460 -7.24 22.10 9.09
N ALA A 461 -6.37 22.13 8.08
CA ALA A 461 -6.54 21.33 6.87
C ALA A 461 -6.66 19.82 7.17
N ILE A 462 -7.70 19.21 6.61
CA ILE A 462 -7.96 17.77 6.63
C ILE A 462 -8.00 17.27 5.18
N PRO A 463 -7.28 16.20 4.82
CA PRO A 463 -7.25 15.69 3.45
C PRO A 463 -8.64 15.40 2.86
N SER A 464 -9.56 14.85 3.64
CA SER A 464 -10.93 14.58 3.18
C SER A 464 -11.67 15.84 2.72
N ASP A 465 -11.46 16.97 3.38
CA ASP A 465 -12.11 18.24 3.04
C ASP A 465 -11.38 18.98 1.92
N MET A 466 -10.06 18.81 1.82
CA MET A 466 -9.26 19.31 0.71
C MET A 466 -9.61 18.58 -0.60
N ARG A 467 -9.81 17.25 -0.56
CA ARG A 467 -10.28 16.47 -1.71
C ARG A 467 -11.66 16.93 -2.22
N LYS A 468 -12.61 17.27 -1.32
CA LYS A 468 -13.91 17.84 -1.70
C LYS A 468 -13.78 19.19 -2.43
N LYS A 469 -12.67 19.90 -2.26
CA LYS A 469 -12.35 21.16 -2.95
C LYS A 469 -11.53 20.94 -4.24
N GLY A 470 -11.33 19.69 -4.66
CA GLY A 470 -10.52 19.35 -5.84
C GLY A 470 -9.02 19.45 -5.60
N ILE A 471 -8.56 19.42 -4.34
CA ILE A 471 -7.13 19.38 -4.02
C ILE A 471 -6.73 17.94 -3.68
N VAL A 472 -5.82 17.39 -4.48
CA VAL A 472 -5.26 16.07 -4.24
C VAL A 472 -4.49 16.08 -2.92
N SER A 473 -4.87 15.17 -2.03
CA SER A 473 -4.29 15.03 -0.70
C SER A 473 -4.64 13.67 -0.10
N PHE A 474 -3.75 13.16 0.76
CA PHE A 474 -3.97 11.92 1.48
C PHE A 474 -3.53 12.03 2.93
N THR A 475 -4.02 11.10 3.75
CA THR A 475 -3.68 10.97 5.17
C THR A 475 -3.04 9.61 5.39
N THR A 476 -2.08 9.55 6.31
CA THR A 476 -1.59 8.29 6.90
C THR A 476 -2.24 8.03 8.26
N GLY A 477 -3.25 8.81 8.63
CA GLY A 477 -3.94 8.67 9.90
C GLY A 477 -4.84 7.42 9.97
N PRO A 478 -5.22 7.01 11.19
CA PRO A 478 -5.98 5.79 11.43
C PRO A 478 -7.39 5.80 10.82
N ASP A 479 -7.97 6.98 10.60
CA ASP A 479 -9.26 7.15 9.90
C ASP A 479 -9.17 6.97 8.37
N GLY A 480 -7.95 6.89 7.83
CA GLY A 480 -7.66 6.70 6.41
C GLY A 480 -7.59 5.22 6.01
N ILE A 481 -7.43 4.99 4.72
CA ILE A 481 -7.02 3.67 4.20
C ILE A 481 -5.55 3.47 4.57
N GLU A 482 -5.19 2.25 4.98
CA GLU A 482 -3.81 1.93 5.39
C GLU A 482 -2.81 2.22 4.26
N THR A 483 -1.71 2.88 4.65
CA THR A 483 -0.55 3.15 3.80
C THR A 483 0.65 2.39 4.36
N HIS A 484 1.69 2.20 3.56
CA HIS A 484 2.89 1.48 4.01
C HIS A 484 3.65 2.21 5.14
N TRP A 485 3.42 3.52 5.33
CA TRP A 485 3.97 4.29 6.44
C TRP A 485 3.31 4.00 7.78
N GLN A 486 2.05 3.55 7.74
CA GLN A 486 1.23 3.30 8.91
C GLN A 486 1.25 4.50 9.88
N GLN A 487 1.26 4.27 11.19
CA GLN A 487 1.38 5.32 12.22
C GLN A 487 2.58 5.04 13.12
N THR A 488 3.15 6.10 13.70
CA THR A 488 4.26 6.04 14.65
C THR A 488 3.72 6.11 16.08
N ILE A 489 3.95 5.06 16.86
CA ILE A 489 3.43 4.89 18.22
C ILE A 489 4.56 5.05 19.24
N LEU A 490 4.35 5.97 20.16
CA LEU A 490 5.27 6.32 21.23
C LEU A 490 4.73 5.76 22.55
N LEU A 491 5.12 4.54 22.90
CA LEU A 491 4.62 3.84 24.09
C LEU A 491 5.13 4.49 25.38
N ILE A 492 4.24 4.78 26.32
CA ILE A 492 4.59 5.38 27.61
C ILE A 492 5.13 4.30 28.55
N ASP A 493 6.29 4.56 29.15
CA ASP A 493 6.88 3.71 30.18
C ASP A 493 6.29 4.04 31.56
N HIS A 494 5.18 3.40 31.89
CA HIS A 494 4.54 3.58 33.19
C HIS A 494 5.39 3.10 34.38
N ALA A 495 6.43 2.28 34.17
CA ALA A 495 7.27 1.84 35.28
C ALA A 495 8.08 3.01 35.88
N LYS A 496 8.43 4.00 35.04
CA LYS A 496 9.09 5.25 35.48
C LYS A 496 8.14 6.15 36.28
N ASP A 497 6.82 6.06 36.04
CA ASP A 497 5.80 6.88 36.71
C ASP A 497 5.16 6.22 37.95
N GLN A 498 5.14 4.88 38.03
CA GLN A 498 4.67 4.17 39.24
C GLN A 498 5.50 4.49 40.49
N ALA A 499 6.75 4.94 40.33
CA ALA A 499 7.56 5.45 41.44
C ALA A 499 7.02 6.77 42.07
N LYS A 500 6.04 7.43 41.44
CA LYS A 500 5.51 8.75 41.84
C LYS A 500 4.05 8.77 42.29
N GLY A 501 3.36 7.63 42.40
CA GLY A 501 2.02 7.55 43.01
C GLY A 501 0.91 6.86 42.20
N GLY A 502 1.23 6.24 41.07
CA GLY A 502 0.27 5.52 40.22
C GLY A 502 -0.44 6.44 39.21
N SER A 503 -0.78 5.90 38.04
CA SER A 503 -1.56 6.62 37.02
C SER A 503 -3.02 6.69 37.47
N GLN A 504 -3.62 7.86 37.34
CA GLN A 504 -5.01 8.11 37.70
C GLN A 504 -5.87 8.02 36.45
N ALA A 505 -6.97 7.25 36.52
CA ALA A 505 -7.90 7.12 35.40
C ALA A 505 -8.32 8.48 34.83
N LEU A 506 -8.18 8.60 33.52
CA LEU A 506 -8.50 9.81 32.77
C LEU A 506 -9.95 9.76 32.29
N LYS A 507 -10.57 10.94 32.27
CA LYS A 507 -12.00 11.09 32.00
C LYS A 507 -12.25 11.82 30.69
N LYS A 508 -13.34 11.44 30.04
CA LYS A 508 -13.85 12.15 28.86
C LYS A 508 -13.96 13.66 29.13
N GLY A 509 -13.47 14.46 28.19
CA GLY A 509 -13.46 15.91 28.27
C GLY A 509 -12.28 16.51 29.01
N GLN A 510 -11.41 15.70 29.64
CA GLN A 510 -10.15 16.20 30.18
C GLN A 510 -9.22 16.68 29.07
N VAL A 511 -8.51 17.76 29.36
CA VAL A 511 -7.55 18.36 28.45
C VAL A 511 -6.14 17.92 28.86
N ILE A 512 -5.34 17.56 27.87
CA ILE A 512 -3.93 17.25 28.02
C ILE A 512 -3.15 18.25 27.19
N THR A 513 -2.23 18.95 27.82
CA THR A 513 -1.36 19.95 27.18
C THR A 513 0.08 19.50 27.25
N GLY A 514 0.90 19.94 26.30
CA GLY A 514 2.26 19.46 26.24
C GLY A 514 3.13 20.09 25.18
N LYS A 515 4.33 19.53 25.05
CA LYS A 515 5.31 19.86 24.02
C LYS A 515 5.79 18.60 23.34
N ILE A 516 5.87 18.64 22.01
CA ILE A 516 6.44 17.59 21.18
C ILE A 516 7.66 18.14 20.45
N GLY A 517 8.77 17.42 20.52
CA GLY A 517 10.03 17.80 19.88
C GLY A 517 10.54 16.72 18.93
N TYR A 518 11.12 17.14 17.82
CA TYR A 518 11.82 16.30 16.86
C TYR A 518 13.25 16.80 16.73
N GLU A 519 14.22 15.90 16.85
CA GLU A 519 15.63 16.20 16.66
C GLU A 519 16.32 15.06 15.91
N LYS A 520 17.31 15.36 15.07
CA LYS A 520 18.18 14.31 14.51
C LYS A 520 19.06 13.75 15.61
N THR A 521 19.18 12.42 15.71
CA THR A 521 19.95 11.75 16.77
C THR A 521 21.40 12.24 16.82
N GLU A 522 21.99 12.51 15.66
CA GLU A 522 23.24 13.27 15.53
C GLU A 522 23.28 14.03 14.20
N LYS A 523 24.19 14.98 14.05
CA LYS A 523 24.30 15.79 12.82
C LYS A 523 24.63 14.88 11.62
N GLY A 524 23.75 14.88 10.62
CA GLY A 524 23.87 14.02 9.43
C GLY A 524 23.30 12.61 9.62
N SER A 525 22.71 12.31 10.78
CA SER A 525 22.01 11.06 11.03
C SER A 525 20.73 10.95 10.20
N ARG A 526 20.40 9.71 9.82
CA ARG A 526 19.10 9.32 9.27
C ARG A 526 18.05 9.04 10.35
N GLY A 527 18.49 8.84 11.59
CA GLY A 527 17.62 8.62 12.75
C GLY A 527 17.05 9.92 13.34
N VAL A 528 15.87 9.80 13.94
CA VAL A 528 15.13 10.90 14.56
C VAL A 528 14.78 10.54 15.99
N ASP A 529 15.08 11.43 16.92
CA ASP A 529 14.63 11.35 18.31
C ASP A 529 13.38 12.23 18.48
N ILE A 530 12.33 11.65 19.04
CA ILE A 530 11.04 12.29 19.30
C ILE A 530 10.85 12.40 20.80
N SER A 531 10.64 13.60 21.32
CA SER A 531 10.34 13.84 22.73
C SER A 531 8.92 14.32 22.92
N VAL A 532 8.24 13.82 23.95
CA VAL A 532 6.91 14.32 24.34
C VAL A 532 6.93 14.64 25.83
N GLN A 533 6.51 15.86 26.15
CA GLN A 533 6.24 16.35 27.50
C GLN A 533 4.74 16.60 27.60
N TRP A 534 4.06 16.06 28.61
CA TRP A 534 2.63 16.24 28.75
C TRP A 534 2.22 16.45 30.20
N GLU A 535 1.11 17.17 30.37
CA GLU A 535 0.46 17.43 31.63
C GLU A 535 -1.06 17.37 31.43
N SER A 536 -1.74 16.58 32.25
CA SER A 536 -3.20 16.55 32.34
C SER A 536 -3.71 17.47 33.44
N ASP A 537 -4.97 17.90 33.33
CA ASP A 537 -5.66 18.69 34.36
C ASP A 537 -5.70 17.99 35.75
N SER A 538 -5.50 16.67 35.81
CA SER A 538 -5.37 15.88 37.04
C SER A 538 -3.96 15.87 37.64
N ASN A 539 -3.03 16.70 37.16
CA ASN A 539 -1.60 16.75 37.51
C ASN A 539 -0.78 15.50 37.14
N GLU A 540 -1.24 14.67 36.21
CA GLU A 540 -0.39 13.63 35.63
C GLU A 540 0.61 14.30 34.68
N LYS A 541 1.91 14.20 34.99
CA LYS A 541 2.99 14.79 34.20
C LYS A 541 3.95 13.72 33.74
N GLY A 542 4.21 13.67 32.44
CA GLY A 542 5.18 12.76 31.85
C GLY A 542 6.13 13.49 30.91
N VAL A 543 7.36 12.97 30.82
CA VAL A 543 8.36 13.37 29.84
C VAL A 543 9.10 12.12 29.41
N GLN A 544 9.10 11.83 28.11
CA GLN A 544 9.79 10.67 27.56
C GLN A 544 10.34 11.00 26.16
N LEU A 545 11.39 10.27 25.80
CA LEU A 545 12.11 10.34 24.54
C LEU A 545 12.04 8.96 23.88
N TRP A 546 11.78 8.93 22.59
CA TRP A 546 11.82 7.74 21.76
C TRP A 546 12.75 7.99 20.58
N SER A 547 13.50 6.99 20.17
CA SER A 547 14.32 7.03 18.96
C SER A 547 13.66 6.23 17.84
N LEU A 548 13.77 6.75 16.62
CA LEU A 548 13.35 6.08 15.40
C LEU A 548 14.62 5.96 14.54
N GLN A 549 15.19 4.76 14.50
CA GLN A 549 16.55 4.48 14.01
C GLN A 549 16.59 3.57 12.79
#